data_AF-A0A2T9Q4A4-F1
#
_entry.id   AF-A0A2T9Q4A4-F1
#
_cell.length_a   1.000
_cell.length_b   1.000
_cell.length_c   1.000
_cell.angle_alpha   90.00
_cell.angle_beta   90.00
_cell.angle_gamma   90.00
#
_symmetry.space_group_name_H-M   'P 1'
#
loop_
_entity.id
_entity.type
_entity.pdbx_description
1 polymer ?
#
loop_
_entity_poly.entity_id
_entity_poly.type
_entity_poly.pdbx_seq_one_letter_code
_entity_poly.pdbx_strand_id
1 'polypeptide(L)'
;MNKLPLILLACVLLPGCDNKSDDALLTEAKTSVKSALAKEYKPGECENWRFMESAGTISQGASKVVCDRSFNISKGVEFHDVKIFRHEGKDAVCGIVSGETDLSRIGARFVYVDADESTFLKMSRHPGSFRSNESRHLTSLIIDNFNKSQERWCK
;
A
#
# COMPACT_ATOMS: atom_id res chain seq x y z
N MET A 1 -51.22 45.98 -23.60
CA MET A 1 -49.94 45.67 -22.93
C MET A 1 -50.24 44.76 -21.76
N ASN A 2 -49.96 43.46 -21.86
CA ASN A 2 -49.83 42.59 -20.69
C ASN A 2 -48.80 41.51 -21.00
N LYS A 3 -47.84 41.40 -20.08
CA LYS A 3 -46.51 40.83 -20.30
C LYS A 3 -46.54 39.33 -20.10
N LEU A 4 -45.96 38.60 -21.06
CA LEU A 4 -45.58 37.19 -20.97
C LEU A 4 -44.72 36.98 -19.71
N PRO A 5 -44.99 36.01 -18.83
CA PRO A 5 -44.01 35.60 -17.84
C PRO A 5 -42.94 34.76 -18.53
N LEU A 6 -41.70 35.25 -18.47
CA LEU A 6 -40.49 34.58 -18.90
C LEU A 6 -40.27 33.37 -17.98
N ILE A 7 -40.55 32.16 -18.49
CA ILE A 7 -40.21 30.91 -17.78
C ILE A 7 -38.68 30.79 -17.83
N LEU A 8 -38.01 31.15 -16.73
CA LEU A 8 -36.59 30.87 -16.52
C LEU A 8 -36.43 29.35 -16.40
N LEU A 9 -35.98 28.73 -17.48
CA LEU A 9 -35.49 27.36 -17.48
C LEU A 9 -34.18 27.34 -16.68
N ALA A 10 -34.27 27.07 -15.38
CA ALA A 10 -33.10 26.75 -14.58
C ALA A 10 -32.54 25.42 -15.08
N CYS A 11 -31.51 25.47 -15.92
CA CYS A 11 -30.65 24.33 -16.17
C CYS A 11 -30.07 23.92 -14.81
N VAL A 12 -30.68 22.90 -14.20
CA VAL A 12 -30.07 22.13 -13.13
C VAL A 12 -28.80 21.55 -13.74
N LEU A 13 -27.67 22.18 -13.43
CA LEU A 13 -26.38 21.54 -13.54
C LEU A 13 -26.47 20.34 -12.60
N LEU A 14 -26.84 19.18 -13.16
CA LEU A 14 -26.55 17.91 -12.54
C LEU A 14 -25.06 17.97 -12.21
N PRO A 15 -24.61 17.81 -10.94
CA PRO A 15 -23.22 17.49 -10.70
C PRO A 15 -23.02 16.15 -11.42
N GLY A 16 -22.48 16.23 -12.64
CA GLY A 16 -21.96 15.08 -13.34
C GLY A 16 -20.97 14.40 -12.40
N CYS A 17 -20.87 13.08 -12.51
CA CYS A 17 -19.93 12.23 -11.79
C CYS A 17 -18.52 12.84 -11.84
N ASP A 18 -18.20 13.73 -10.89
CA ASP A 18 -16.89 14.36 -10.83
C ASP A 18 -15.98 13.32 -10.21
N ASN A 19 -15.13 12.73 -11.05
CA ASN A 19 -14.14 11.78 -10.59
C ASN A 19 -13.29 12.44 -9.51
N LYS A 20 -12.89 11.66 -8.51
CA LYS A 20 -12.06 12.14 -7.41
C LYS A 20 -10.83 12.88 -7.96
N SER A 21 -10.48 14.00 -7.33
CA SER A 21 -9.30 14.79 -7.72
C SER A 21 -8.02 13.96 -7.56
N ASP A 22 -7.02 14.25 -8.40
CA ASP A 22 -5.72 13.56 -8.33
C ASP A 22 -5.07 13.69 -6.93
N ASP A 23 -5.14 14.87 -6.32
CA ASP A 23 -4.58 15.11 -4.98
C ASP A 23 -5.26 14.27 -3.90
N ALA A 24 -6.59 14.12 -3.98
CA ALA A 24 -7.34 13.28 -3.05
C ALA A 24 -6.98 11.80 -3.24
N LEU A 25 -6.95 11.30 -4.49
CA LEU A 25 -6.54 9.93 -4.81
C LEU A 25 -5.13 9.62 -4.32
N LEU A 26 -4.18 10.53 -4.55
CA LEU A 26 -2.79 10.37 -4.08
C LEU A 26 -2.69 10.36 -2.56
N THR A 27 -3.46 11.20 -1.88
CA THR A 27 -3.47 11.27 -0.41
C THR A 27 -4.03 10.00 0.20
N GLU A 28 -5.15 9.51 -0.32
CA GLU A 28 -5.77 8.26 0.13
C GLU A 28 -4.89 7.06 -0.16
N ALA A 29 -4.33 6.95 -1.37
CA ALA A 29 -3.41 5.87 -1.73
C ALA A 29 -2.21 5.82 -0.77
N LYS A 30 -1.56 6.95 -0.52
CA LYS A 30 -0.42 7.03 0.41
C LYS A 30 -0.82 6.66 1.84
N THR A 31 -2.01 7.08 2.26
CA THR A 31 -2.54 6.77 3.60
C THR A 31 -2.84 5.28 3.74
N SER A 32 -3.49 4.68 2.74
CA SER A 32 -3.79 3.25 2.72
C SER A 32 -2.52 2.39 2.69
N VAL A 33 -1.53 2.77 1.88
CA VAL A 33 -0.21 2.11 1.86
C VAL A 33 0.47 2.18 3.22
N LYS A 34 0.53 3.36 3.86
CA LYS A 34 1.10 3.50 5.20
C LYS A 34 0.37 2.64 6.22
N SER A 35 -0.97 2.61 6.17
CA SER A 35 -1.80 1.79 7.06
C SER A 35 -1.53 0.30 6.87
N ALA A 36 -1.46 -0.18 5.62
CA ALA A 36 -1.14 -1.56 5.29
C ALA A 36 0.25 -1.96 5.81
N LEU A 37 1.27 -1.10 5.62
CA LEU A 37 2.61 -1.37 6.14
C LEU A 37 2.67 -1.33 7.68
N ALA A 38 1.93 -0.42 8.32
CA ALA A 38 1.88 -0.32 9.78
C ALA A 38 1.28 -1.57 10.44
N LYS A 39 0.32 -2.24 9.80
CA LYS A 39 -0.25 -3.51 10.28
C LYS A 39 0.77 -4.65 10.37
N GLU A 40 1.82 -4.61 9.53
CA GLU A 40 2.89 -5.61 9.52
C GLU A 40 4.03 -5.29 10.50
N TYR A 41 4.11 -4.06 11.01
CA TYR A 41 5.15 -3.64 11.94
C TYR A 41 4.71 -3.83 13.38
N LYS A 42 5.59 -4.44 14.19
CA LYS A 42 5.36 -4.65 15.62
C LYS A 42 6.43 -3.90 16.43
N PRO A 43 6.12 -2.70 16.94
CA PRO A 43 7.05 -1.93 17.75
C PRO A 43 7.57 -2.76 18.94
N GLY A 44 8.88 -2.73 19.19
CA GLY A 44 9.51 -3.48 20.28
C GLY A 44 9.85 -4.95 19.95
N GLU A 45 9.35 -5.51 18.84
CA GLU A 45 9.59 -6.92 18.51
C GLU A 45 11.08 -7.18 18.21
N CYS A 46 11.74 -6.31 17.44
CA CYS A 46 13.16 -6.46 17.15
C CYS A 46 14.02 -6.44 18.43
N GLU A 47 13.76 -5.50 19.35
CA GLU A 47 14.48 -5.41 20.62
C GLU A 47 14.28 -6.65 21.48
N ASN A 48 13.04 -7.16 21.56
CA ASN A 48 12.74 -8.38 22.31
C ASN A 48 13.48 -9.60 21.73
N TRP A 49 13.54 -9.72 20.40
CA TRP A 49 14.26 -10.82 19.75
C TRP A 49 15.78 -10.71 19.93
N ARG A 50 16.34 -9.51 19.86
CA ARG A 50 17.76 -9.27 20.19
C ARG A 50 18.08 -9.64 21.64
N PHE A 51 17.18 -9.28 22.57
CA PHE A 51 17.34 -9.64 23.98
C PHE A 51 17.34 -11.15 24.17
N MET A 52 16.34 -11.87 23.63
CA MET A 52 16.27 -13.34 23.72
C MET A 52 17.49 -14.02 23.11
N GLU A 53 18.03 -13.51 22.00
CA GLU A 53 19.23 -14.04 21.37
C GLU A 53 20.47 -13.81 22.24
N SER A 54 20.63 -12.60 22.79
CA SER A 54 21.74 -12.27 23.71
C SER A 54 21.71 -13.08 25.00
N ALA A 55 20.51 -13.44 25.47
CA ALA A 55 20.28 -14.32 26.61
C ALA A 55 20.44 -15.81 26.28
N GLY A 56 20.78 -16.18 25.04
CA GLY A 56 20.93 -17.56 24.60
C GLY A 56 19.63 -18.37 24.55
N THR A 57 18.47 -17.70 24.58
CA THR A 57 17.14 -18.34 24.56
C THR A 57 16.72 -18.76 23.15
N ILE A 58 17.27 -18.12 22.12
CA ILE A 58 17.06 -18.44 20.71
C ILE A 58 18.38 -18.53 19.96
N SER A 59 18.36 -19.16 18.78
CA SER A 59 19.56 -19.33 17.94
C SER A 59 20.11 -18.01 17.42
N GLN A 60 21.43 -17.90 17.33
CA GLN A 60 22.11 -16.78 16.69
C GLN A 60 21.65 -16.57 15.24
N GLY A 61 21.41 -15.31 14.87
CA GLY A 61 20.87 -14.88 13.58
C GLY A 61 19.35 -14.84 13.51
N ALA A 62 18.63 -15.38 14.50
CA ALA A 62 17.17 -15.35 14.49
C ALA A 62 16.61 -13.94 14.68
N SER A 63 17.27 -13.12 15.51
CA SER A 63 16.87 -11.71 15.69
C SER A 63 16.98 -10.93 14.38
N LYS A 64 18.01 -11.20 13.57
CA LYS A 64 18.24 -10.53 12.28
C LYS A 64 17.10 -10.74 11.29
N VAL A 65 16.52 -11.94 11.25
CA VAL A 65 15.39 -12.25 10.36
C VAL A 65 14.15 -11.44 10.73
N VAL A 66 13.89 -11.27 12.03
CA VAL A 66 12.74 -10.53 12.52
C VAL A 66 12.93 -9.03 12.34
N CYS A 67 14.10 -8.51 12.74
CA CYS A 67 14.42 -7.09 12.65
C CYS A 67 14.52 -6.56 11.20
N ASP A 68 14.74 -7.42 10.20
CA ASP A 68 14.85 -7.02 8.78
C ASP A 68 13.63 -7.40 7.94
N ARG A 69 12.48 -7.70 8.57
CA ARG A 69 11.29 -8.23 7.87
C ARG A 69 10.34 -7.17 7.35
N SER A 70 9.98 -6.18 8.16
CA SER A 70 8.91 -5.22 7.87
C SER A 70 9.40 -3.78 7.97
N PHE A 71 8.64 -2.86 7.36
CA PHE A 71 8.92 -1.43 7.45
C PHE A 71 8.75 -0.96 8.89
N ASN A 72 9.77 -0.33 9.45
CA ASN A 72 9.64 0.49 10.65
C ASN A 72 9.03 1.84 10.24
N ILE A 73 7.69 1.93 10.33
CA ILE A 73 6.93 3.12 9.91
C ILE A 73 7.28 4.37 10.72
N SER A 74 7.80 4.20 11.94
CA SER A 74 8.26 5.31 12.79
C SER A 74 9.47 6.03 12.20
N LYS A 75 10.26 5.36 11.36
CA LYS A 75 11.38 5.98 10.61
C LYS A 75 10.93 6.73 9.35
N GLY A 76 9.64 6.72 9.05
CA GLY A 76 9.09 7.32 7.85
C GLY A 76 9.23 6.45 6.60
N VAL A 77 8.51 6.86 5.55
CA VAL A 77 8.52 6.22 4.24
C VAL A 77 8.47 7.28 3.15
N GLU A 78 9.09 6.98 2.02
CA GLU A 78 9.13 7.83 0.84
C GLU A 78 8.41 7.16 -0.33
N PHE A 79 7.69 7.95 -1.12
CA PHE A 79 6.95 7.47 -2.28
C PHE A 79 7.64 7.93 -3.56
N HIS A 80 7.83 7.01 -4.50
CA HIS A 80 8.50 7.25 -5.78
C HIS A 80 7.68 6.64 -6.92
N ASP A 81 7.89 7.15 -8.13
CA ASP A 81 7.26 6.66 -9.37
C ASP A 81 5.74 6.52 -9.27
N VAL A 82 5.09 7.43 -8.53
CA VAL A 82 3.64 7.39 -8.29
C VAL A 82 2.91 7.88 -9.53
N LYS A 83 2.01 7.06 -10.06
CA LYS A 83 1.19 7.36 -11.24
C LYS A 83 -0.27 7.04 -10.95
N ILE A 84 -1.15 7.87 -11.50
CA ILE A 84 -2.60 7.69 -11.46
C ILE A 84 -3.03 7.08 -12.78
N PHE A 85 -3.84 6.03 -12.70
CA PHE A 85 -4.46 5.36 -13.83
C PHE A 85 -5.97 5.54 -13.71
N ARG A 86 -6.56 6.23 -14.67
CA ARG A 86 -7.99 6.50 -14.73
C ARG A 86 -8.66 5.43 -15.60
N HIS A 87 -9.57 4.64 -15.03
CA HIS A 87 -10.38 3.68 -15.77
C HIS A 87 -11.86 4.05 -15.68
N GLU A 88 -12.68 3.58 -16.62
CA GLU A 88 -14.13 3.84 -16.57
C GLU A 88 -14.74 3.31 -15.25
N GLY A 89 -15.06 4.24 -14.36
CA GLY A 89 -15.68 3.98 -13.06
C GLY A 89 -14.74 3.52 -11.94
N LYS A 90 -13.42 3.39 -12.17
CA LYS A 90 -12.46 2.95 -11.14
C LYS A 90 -11.08 3.59 -11.35
N ASP A 91 -10.64 4.39 -10.39
CA ASP A 91 -9.30 4.96 -10.43
C ASP A 91 -8.31 4.10 -9.63
N ALA A 92 -7.05 4.08 -10.08
CA ALA A 92 -5.98 3.37 -9.41
C ALA A 92 -4.72 4.23 -9.27
N VAL A 93 -3.97 4.01 -8.20
CA VAL A 93 -2.68 4.66 -7.97
C VAL A 93 -1.62 3.59 -7.78
N CYS A 94 -0.58 3.64 -8.60
CA CYS A 94 0.51 2.67 -8.56
C CYS A 94 1.84 3.37 -8.34
N GLY A 95 2.75 2.72 -7.63
CA GLY A 95 4.08 3.30 -7.41
C GLY A 95 4.98 2.43 -6.55
N ILE A 96 6.03 3.05 -6.04
CA ILE A 96 7.03 2.45 -5.16
C ILE A 96 7.01 3.19 -3.83
N VAL A 97 7.07 2.44 -2.74
CA VAL A 97 7.31 2.97 -1.39
C VAL A 97 8.65 2.44 -0.90
N SER A 98 9.50 3.31 -0.37
CA SER A 98 10.79 2.98 0.21
C SER A 98 10.86 3.45 1.67
N GLY A 99 11.72 2.81 2.46
CA GLY A 99 11.89 3.12 3.87
C GLY A 99 12.94 2.21 4.49
N GLU A 100 12.81 1.98 5.79
CA GLU A 100 13.75 1.16 6.55
C GLU A 100 13.03 0.11 7.39
N THR A 101 13.72 -1.00 7.63
CA THR A 101 13.46 -1.95 8.72
C THR A 101 14.19 -1.47 9.98
N ASP A 102 14.25 -2.29 11.02
CA ASP A 102 15.10 -2.00 12.17
C ASP A 102 16.60 -2.19 11.85
N LEU A 103 16.94 -2.81 10.70
CA LEU A 103 18.34 -3.09 10.30
C LEU A 103 18.80 -2.43 9.00
N SER A 104 17.93 -2.26 8.00
CA SER A 104 18.37 -1.86 6.67
C SER A 104 17.25 -1.29 5.79
N ARG A 105 17.57 -0.81 4.59
CA ARG A 105 16.60 -0.22 3.66
C ARG A 105 15.68 -1.28 3.06
N ILE A 106 14.39 -0.99 2.95
CA ILE A 106 13.39 -1.86 2.33
C ILE A 106 12.52 -1.06 1.36
N GLY A 107 11.90 -1.75 0.41
CA GLY A 107 10.96 -1.15 -0.52
C GLY A 107 9.81 -2.09 -0.82
N ALA A 108 8.74 -1.54 -1.38
CA ALA A 108 7.63 -2.30 -1.91
C ALA A 108 7.05 -1.60 -3.13
N ARG A 109 6.55 -2.36 -4.09
CA ARG A 109 5.64 -1.83 -5.10
C ARG A 109 4.23 -1.88 -4.55
N PHE A 110 3.40 -0.90 -4.90
CA PHE A 110 2.02 -0.85 -4.46
C PHE A 110 1.05 -0.59 -5.61
N VAL A 111 -0.17 -1.10 -5.44
CA VAL A 111 -1.35 -0.76 -6.24
C VAL A 111 -2.47 -0.42 -5.26
N TYR A 112 -3.01 0.78 -5.36
CA TYR A 112 -4.22 1.22 -4.67
C TYR A 112 -5.35 1.31 -5.68
N VAL A 113 -6.54 0.80 -5.34
CA VAL A 113 -7.75 0.89 -6.17
C VAL A 113 -8.80 1.64 -5.38
N ASP A 114 -9.27 2.76 -5.92
CA ASP A 114 -10.18 3.68 -5.23
C ASP A 114 -11.56 3.05 -4.98
N ALA A 115 -12.06 2.29 -5.96
CA ALA A 115 -13.43 1.78 -5.96
C ALA A 115 -13.75 0.81 -4.81
N ASP A 116 -12.74 0.16 -4.23
CA ASP A 116 -12.89 -0.77 -3.11
C ASP A 116 -11.90 -0.48 -1.97
N GLU A 117 -11.24 0.68 -2.01
CA GLU A 117 -10.17 1.09 -1.06
C GLU A 117 -9.11 0.00 -0.86
N SER A 118 -8.88 -0.85 -1.87
CA SER A 118 -7.97 -1.98 -1.74
C SER A 118 -6.52 -1.56 -1.99
N THR A 119 -5.60 -2.20 -1.25
CA THR A 119 -4.16 -1.96 -1.40
C THR A 119 -3.41 -3.27 -1.50
N PHE A 120 -2.64 -3.40 -2.56
CA PHE A 120 -1.81 -4.56 -2.83
C PHE A 120 -0.35 -4.15 -2.72
N LEU A 121 0.44 -4.93 -1.98
CA LEU A 121 1.86 -4.68 -1.75
C LEU A 121 2.69 -5.86 -2.22
N LYS A 122 3.78 -5.56 -2.91
CA LYS A 122 4.84 -6.52 -3.24
C LYS A 122 6.15 -6.04 -2.69
N MET A 123 6.58 -6.66 -1.59
CA MET A 123 7.82 -6.34 -0.90
C MET A 123 9.03 -6.66 -1.80
N SER A 124 10.04 -5.78 -1.80
CA SER A 124 11.29 -5.97 -2.53
C SER A 124 12.12 -7.12 -1.97
N ARG A 125 11.97 -7.36 -0.67
CA ARG A 125 12.56 -8.47 0.07
C ARG A 125 11.42 -9.16 0.79
N HIS A 126 11.22 -10.44 0.49
CA HIS A 126 10.36 -11.27 1.32
C HIS A 126 11.23 -11.78 2.47
N PRO A 127 10.73 -11.80 3.72
CA PRO A 127 11.50 -12.29 4.85
C PRO A 127 12.08 -13.67 4.52
N GLY A 128 13.40 -13.77 4.67
CA GLY A 128 14.15 -14.96 4.31
C GLY A 128 13.66 -16.19 5.06
N SER A 129 13.50 -17.28 4.30
CA SER A 129 13.26 -18.66 4.75
C SER A 129 11.90 -18.96 5.39
N PHE A 130 10.86 -18.89 4.56
CA PHE A 130 9.74 -19.79 4.72
C PHE A 130 10.21 -21.23 4.51
N ARG A 131 10.46 -21.92 5.63
CA ARG A 131 10.95 -23.32 5.64
C ARG A 131 9.87 -24.32 5.24
N SER A 132 8.58 -23.95 5.29
CA SER A 132 7.45 -24.82 4.93
C SER A 132 6.97 -24.56 3.49
N ASN A 133 6.44 -25.60 2.85
CA ASN A 133 5.81 -25.50 1.52
C ASN A 133 4.58 -24.57 1.54
N GLU A 134 3.83 -24.57 2.63
CA GLU A 134 2.65 -23.72 2.81
C GLU A 134 3.00 -22.24 2.75
N SER A 135 4.04 -21.81 3.46
CA SER A 135 4.41 -20.39 3.46
C SER A 135 5.02 -19.93 2.14
N ARG A 136 5.66 -20.83 1.37
CA ARG A 136 6.05 -20.55 -0.02
C ARG A 136 4.83 -20.37 -0.91
N HIS A 137 3.83 -21.23 -0.76
CA HIS A 137 2.58 -21.14 -1.51
C HIS A 137 1.82 -19.84 -1.23
N LEU A 138 1.73 -19.44 0.05
CA LEU A 138 1.15 -18.15 0.43
C LEU A 138 1.91 -16.98 -0.19
N THR A 139 3.24 -17.03 -0.19
CA THR A 139 4.07 -16.01 -0.85
C THR A 139 3.81 -15.94 -2.35
N SER A 140 3.69 -17.09 -3.03
CA SER A 140 3.35 -17.10 -4.46
C SER A 140 1.96 -16.52 -4.72
N LEU A 141 0.98 -16.84 -3.88
CA LEU A 141 -0.38 -16.29 -4.02
C LEU A 141 -0.41 -14.76 -3.85
N ILE A 142 0.33 -14.22 -2.87
CA ILE A 142 0.46 -12.77 -2.67
C ILE A 142 1.10 -12.10 -3.90
N ILE A 143 2.19 -12.68 -4.40
CA ILE A 143 2.88 -12.17 -5.59
C ILE A 143 1.98 -12.23 -6.83
N ASP A 144 1.27 -13.33 -7.04
CA ASP A 144 0.38 -13.52 -8.18
C ASP A 144 -0.82 -12.56 -8.11
N ASN A 145 -1.40 -12.38 -6.93
CA ASN A 145 -2.47 -11.42 -6.71
C ASN A 145 -2.00 -9.98 -6.98
N PHE A 146 -0.81 -9.62 -6.50
CA PHE A 146 -0.20 -8.34 -6.83
C PHE A 146 0.03 -8.17 -8.33
N ASN A 147 0.62 -9.17 -8.99
CA ASN A 147 0.90 -9.09 -10.43
C ASN A 147 -0.39 -8.91 -11.23
N LYS A 148 -1.44 -9.70 -10.93
CA LYS A 148 -2.77 -9.55 -11.56
C LYS A 148 -3.36 -8.16 -11.34
N SER A 149 -3.27 -7.63 -10.12
CA SER A 149 -3.73 -6.27 -9.81
C SER A 149 -2.93 -5.22 -10.60
N GLN A 150 -1.61 -5.36 -10.66
CA GLN A 150 -0.73 -4.47 -11.42
C GLN A 150 -1.04 -4.50 -12.92
N GLU A 151 -1.26 -5.69 -13.50
CA GLU A 151 -1.59 -5.82 -14.93
C GLU A 151 -2.95 -5.25 -15.28
N ARG A 152 -3.91 -5.34 -14.35
CA ARG A 152 -5.26 -4.85 -14.54
C ARG A 152 -5.36 -3.33 -14.40
N TRP A 153 -4.63 -2.75 -13.45
CA TRP A 153 -4.86 -1.37 -13.02
C TRP A 153 -3.74 -0.40 -13.37
N CYS A 154 -2.51 -0.87 -13.58
CA CYS A 154 -1.32 -0.04 -13.74
C CYS A 154 -0.71 -0.11 -15.16
N LYS A 155 -1.52 -0.49 -16.15
CA LYS A 155 -1.15 -0.53 -17.57
C LYS A 155 -2.02 0.42 -18.36
#